data_AF-A0A348PDX5-F1
#
_entry.id   AF-A0A348PDX5-F1
#
_cell.length_a   1.000
_cell.length_b   1.000
_cell.length_c   1.000
_cell.angle_alpha   90.00
_cell.angle_beta   90.00
_cell.angle_gamma   90.00
#
_symmetry.space_group_name_H-M   'P 1'
#
loop_
_entity.id
_entity.type
_entity.pdbx_description
1 polymer ?
#
loop_
_entity_poly.entity_id
_entity_poly.type
_entity_poly.pdbx_seq_one_letter_code
_entity_poly.pdbx_strand_id
1 'polypeptide(L)'
;WDDCFDVRVADPNASRMLSEVLGAPAQLVWMPDDCERLTSVKRGEPRRHLSLADAAPLLLTTTAALEELNTRLMRGGSSAIPMDRFRPNVVIRGATAGADDDWRALRIGSAAFRVSNACKRCKVVTIDQSTGEFTGNEPLRTLATYRAEGPSVTFGQHLLTESGGTISIGDTVTIQGTTRTP
;
A
#
# COMPACT_ATOMS: atom_id res chain seq x y z
N TRP A 1 6.28 13.45 4.53
CA TRP A 1 5.26 14.19 3.77
C TRP A 1 5.63 15.65 3.73
N ASP A 2 4.92 16.44 2.94
CA ASP A 2 5.12 17.89 2.83
C ASP A 2 3.76 18.58 3.02
N ASP A 3 3.07 18.17 4.08
CA ASP A 3 1.76 18.66 4.51
C ASP A 3 1.75 18.89 6.03
N CYS A 4 0.80 19.72 6.48
CA CYS A 4 0.58 20.03 7.89
C CYS A 4 -0.89 19.81 8.22
N PHE A 5 -1.17 19.11 9.31
CA PHE A 5 -2.51 18.78 9.78
C PHE A 5 -2.46 18.50 11.28
N ASP A 6 -3.59 18.64 11.96
CA ASP A 6 -3.66 18.51 13.41
C ASP A 6 -3.72 17.03 13.85
N VAL A 7 -3.08 16.73 14.98
CA VAL A 7 -3.16 15.42 15.63
C VAL A 7 -3.31 15.62 17.14
N ARG A 8 -3.88 14.63 17.83
CA ARG A 8 -3.99 14.64 19.29
C ARG A 8 -3.03 13.63 19.87
N VAL A 9 -2.30 14.03 20.91
CA VAL A 9 -1.42 13.14 21.66
C VAL A 9 -2.28 12.12 22.40
N ALA A 10 -1.89 10.85 22.33
CA ALA A 10 -2.52 9.76 23.04
C ALA A 10 -2.07 9.74 24.51
N ASP A 11 -2.34 8.64 25.22
CA ASP A 11 -1.92 8.47 26.61
C ASP A 11 -0.39 8.69 26.77
N PRO A 12 0.06 9.52 27.72
CA PRO A 12 1.48 9.74 27.98
C PRO A 12 2.25 8.46 28.30
N ASN A 13 1.62 7.46 28.92
CA ASN A 13 2.25 6.16 29.18
C ASN A 13 2.54 5.39 27.90
N ALA A 14 1.67 5.48 26.89
CA ALA A 14 1.92 4.87 25.59
C ALA A 14 3.13 5.55 24.89
N SER A 15 3.22 6.88 24.99
CA SER A 15 4.37 7.63 24.46
C SER A 15 5.68 7.27 25.17
N ARG A 16 5.64 7.11 26.50
CA ARG A 16 6.79 6.65 27.29
C ARG A 16 7.23 5.24 26.87
N MET A 17 6.29 4.30 26.78
CA MET A 17 6.58 2.93 26.34
C MET A 17 7.21 2.91 24.93
N LEU A 18 6.67 3.67 23.98
CA LEU A 18 7.26 3.78 22.64
C LEU A 18 8.68 4.35 22.69
N SER A 19 8.90 5.38 23.52
CA SER A 19 10.22 5.99 23.65
C SER A 19 11.26 5.00 24.21
N GLU A 20 10.87 4.18 25.18
CA GLU A 20 11.69 3.13 25.76
C GLU A 20 12.05 2.05 24.71
N VAL A 21 11.06 1.59 23.95
CA VAL A 21 11.27 0.56 22.90
C VAL A 21 12.13 1.09 21.75
N LEU A 22 11.92 2.34 21.34
CA LEU A 22 12.63 2.95 20.21
C LEU A 22 14.00 3.51 20.60
N GLY A 23 14.29 3.63 21.90
CA GLY A 23 15.53 4.25 22.39
C GLY A 23 15.65 5.74 22.06
N ALA A 24 14.54 6.42 21.78
CA ALA A 24 14.49 7.82 21.37
C ALA A 24 13.19 8.48 21.82
N PRO A 25 13.16 9.80 22.08
CA PRO A 25 11.92 10.50 22.41
C PRO A 25 10.87 10.35 21.31
N ALA A 26 9.71 9.80 21.67
CA ALA A 26 8.59 9.56 20.76
C ALA A 26 7.24 9.87 21.42
N GLN A 27 6.26 10.27 20.62
CA GLN A 27 4.87 10.47 21.05
C GLN A 27 3.93 9.61 20.21
N LEU A 28 3.02 8.89 20.87
CA LEU A 28 1.89 8.29 20.17
C LEU A 28 0.83 9.36 19.94
N VAL A 29 0.38 9.48 18.70
CA VAL A 29 -0.67 10.42 18.30
C VAL A 29 -1.76 9.69 17.53
N TRP A 30 -2.95 10.29 17.51
CA TRP A 30 -4.05 9.84 16.68
C TRP A 30 -4.67 11.04 15.95
N MET A 31 -5.25 10.75 14.79
CA MET A 31 -5.95 11.73 13.97
C MET A 31 -7.43 11.65 14.31
N PRO A 32 -8.03 12.72 14.87
CA PRO A 32 -9.46 12.74 15.18
C PRO A 32 -10.32 12.91 13.93
N ASP A 33 -11.60 12.53 14.02
CA ASP A 33 -12.55 12.59 12.91
C ASP A 33 -12.81 14.03 12.42
N ASP A 34 -12.56 15.03 13.26
CA ASP A 34 -12.64 16.46 12.92
C ASP A 34 -11.37 17.00 12.26
N CYS A 35 -10.31 16.20 12.14
CA CYS A 35 -9.12 16.58 11.41
C CYS A 35 -9.29 16.30 9.91
N GLU A 36 -9.07 17.33 9.09
CA GLU A 36 -9.08 17.19 7.65
C GLU A 36 -7.66 17.10 7.10
N ARG A 37 -7.27 15.89 6.71
CA ARG A 37 -6.12 15.65 5.85
C ARG A 37 -6.60 15.02 4.55
N LEU A 38 -6.11 15.53 3.43
CA LEU A 38 -6.60 15.18 2.10
C LEU A 38 -5.45 14.73 1.19
N THR A 39 -5.74 13.83 0.26
CA THR A 39 -4.80 13.43 -0.80
C THR A 39 -4.30 14.64 -1.62
N SER A 40 -3.14 14.48 -2.26
CA SER A 40 -2.51 15.53 -3.05
C SER A 40 -3.22 15.77 -4.39
N VAL A 41 -3.31 17.05 -4.79
CA VAL A 41 -3.91 17.47 -6.08
C VAL A 41 -3.06 17.12 -7.30
N LYS A 42 -1.81 16.67 -7.09
CA LYS A 42 -0.83 16.39 -8.17
C LYS A 42 -1.29 15.30 -9.15
N ARG A 43 -2.41 14.62 -8.89
CA ARG A 43 -2.91 13.49 -9.67
C ARG A 43 -4.15 13.80 -10.51
N GLY A 44 -4.66 15.04 -10.50
CA GLY A 44 -5.84 15.44 -11.29
C GLY A 44 -7.17 14.82 -10.82
N GLU A 45 -7.15 14.03 -9.75
CA GLU A 45 -8.34 13.43 -9.13
C GLU A 45 -8.88 14.35 -8.03
N PRO A 46 -10.20 14.30 -7.74
CA PRO A 46 -10.74 15.05 -6.61
C PRO A 46 -10.11 14.52 -5.31
N ARG A 47 -9.75 15.44 -4.42
CA ARG A 47 -9.13 15.11 -3.14
C ARG A 47 -10.02 14.15 -2.34
N ARG A 48 -9.40 13.23 -1.61
CA ARG A 48 -10.06 12.27 -0.71
C ARG A 48 -9.49 12.42 0.68
N HIS A 49 -10.29 12.19 1.71
CA HIS A 49 -9.79 12.10 3.09
C HIS A 49 -8.72 11.02 3.19
N LEU A 50 -7.65 11.35 3.91
CA LEU A 50 -6.49 10.52 4.13
C LEU A 50 -6.17 10.53 5.62
N SER A 51 -5.98 9.36 6.22
CA SER A 51 -5.48 9.25 7.60
C SER A 51 -3.98 9.58 7.65
N LEU A 52 -3.24 9.10 8.65
CA LEU A 52 -1.77 9.07 8.67
C LEU A 52 -1.16 8.12 7.61
N ALA A 53 -1.91 7.73 6.57
CA ALA A 53 -1.41 6.96 5.44
C ALA A 53 -0.55 7.83 4.50
N ASP A 54 0.31 7.20 3.69
CA ASP A 54 1.30 7.92 2.89
C ASP A 54 0.69 8.67 1.69
N ALA A 55 0.01 7.95 0.80
CA ALA A 55 -0.40 8.48 -0.50
C ALA A 55 -1.87 8.28 -0.86
N ALA A 56 -2.51 7.22 -0.35
CA ALA A 56 -3.90 6.88 -0.64
C ALA A 56 -4.54 6.16 0.56
N PRO A 57 -5.89 6.17 0.67
CA PRO A 57 -6.60 5.53 1.78
C PRO A 57 -6.39 4.02 1.84
N LEU A 58 -6.29 3.37 0.67
CA LEU A 58 -6.16 1.92 0.56
C LEU A 58 -5.10 1.55 -0.49
N LEU A 59 -4.39 0.46 -0.19
CA LEU A 59 -3.46 -0.20 -1.10
C LEU A 59 -3.97 -1.60 -1.42
N LEU A 60 -4.03 -1.91 -2.71
CA LEU A 60 -4.39 -3.19 -3.27
C LEU A 60 -3.18 -3.89 -3.89
N THR A 61 -3.12 -5.22 -3.77
CA THR A 61 -2.24 -6.05 -4.59
C THR A 61 -2.89 -7.42 -4.83
N THR A 62 -2.19 -8.29 -5.56
CA THR A 62 -2.68 -9.64 -5.88
C THR A 62 -1.70 -10.70 -5.41
N THR A 63 -2.19 -11.90 -5.08
CA THR A 63 -1.32 -13.03 -4.74
C THR A 63 -0.40 -13.37 -5.92
N ALA A 64 -0.92 -13.31 -7.15
CA ALA A 64 -0.15 -13.58 -8.36
C ALA A 64 1.02 -12.60 -8.58
N ALA A 65 0.86 -11.31 -8.26
CA ALA A 65 1.95 -10.35 -8.32
C ALA A 65 3.08 -10.69 -7.35
N LEU A 66 2.75 -11.15 -6.13
CA LEU A 66 3.75 -11.59 -5.15
C LEU A 66 4.42 -12.90 -5.57
N GLU A 67 3.66 -13.86 -6.09
CA GLU A 67 4.18 -15.13 -6.60
C GLU A 67 5.18 -14.92 -7.75
N GLU A 68 4.87 -14.01 -8.67
CA GLU A 68 5.79 -13.63 -9.75
C GLU A 68 7.07 -13.01 -9.20
N LEU A 69 6.95 -12.05 -8.26
CA LEU A 69 8.11 -11.44 -7.62
C LEU A 69 8.99 -12.49 -6.93
N ASN A 70 8.38 -13.37 -6.12
CA ASN A 70 9.09 -14.42 -5.40
C ASN A 70 9.76 -15.41 -6.35
N THR A 71 9.13 -15.74 -7.47
CA THR A 71 9.75 -16.57 -8.51
C THR A 71 11.01 -15.91 -9.08
N ARG A 72 10.96 -14.59 -9.33
CA ARG A 72 12.12 -13.83 -9.83
C ARG A 72 13.23 -13.72 -8.77
N LEU A 73 12.87 -13.47 -7.51
CA LEU A 73 13.80 -13.42 -6.38
C LEU A 73 14.58 -14.73 -6.24
N MET A 74 13.87 -15.87 -6.23
CA MET A 74 14.47 -17.20 -6.09
C MET A 74 15.38 -17.54 -7.28
N ARG A 75 14.98 -17.19 -8.51
CA ARG A 75 15.86 -17.32 -9.69
C ARG A 75 17.12 -16.46 -9.59
N GLY A 76 17.03 -15.31 -8.93
CA GLY A 76 18.15 -14.41 -8.65
C GLY A 76 18.97 -14.77 -7.41
N GLY A 77 18.72 -15.92 -6.76
CA GLY A 77 19.44 -16.39 -5.57
C GLY A 77 18.99 -15.75 -4.26
N SER A 78 17.88 -15.01 -4.24
CA SER A 78 17.31 -14.41 -3.04
C SER A 78 16.15 -15.27 -2.48
N SER A 79 15.87 -15.13 -1.19
CA SER A 79 14.73 -15.82 -0.57
C SER A 79 13.39 -15.19 -0.98
N ALA A 80 12.34 -15.99 -1.00
CA ALA A 80 10.97 -15.48 -1.13
C ALA A 80 10.61 -14.59 0.07
N ILE A 81 9.78 -13.58 -0.17
CA ILE A 81 9.34 -12.63 0.84
C ILE A 81 7.82 -12.71 1.08
N PRO A 82 7.37 -12.41 2.30
CA PRO A 82 5.95 -12.31 2.63
C PRO A 82 5.28 -11.06 2.06
N MET A 83 3.94 -11.09 1.97
CA MET A 83 3.12 -9.98 1.48
C MET A 83 3.17 -8.74 2.38
N ASP A 84 3.38 -8.93 3.69
CA ASP A 84 3.37 -7.87 4.69
C ASP A 84 4.42 -6.78 4.46
N ARG A 85 5.54 -7.09 3.77
CA ARG A 85 6.55 -6.12 3.34
C ARG A 85 5.97 -4.99 2.51
N PHE A 86 4.88 -5.26 1.77
CA PHE A 86 4.20 -4.28 0.92
C PHE A 86 3.07 -3.54 1.64
N ARG A 87 2.67 -3.99 2.83
CA ARG A 87 1.62 -3.41 3.68
C ARG A 87 0.30 -3.13 2.93
N PRO A 88 -0.22 -4.04 2.09
CA PRO A 88 -1.51 -3.82 1.43
C PRO A 88 -2.66 -3.89 2.44
N ASN A 89 -3.74 -3.19 2.14
CA ASN A 89 -5.01 -3.33 2.85
C ASN A 89 -5.86 -4.44 2.24
N VAL A 90 -5.80 -4.61 0.92
CA VAL A 90 -6.58 -5.59 0.16
C VAL A 90 -5.65 -6.47 -0.67
N VAL A 91 -5.81 -7.79 -0.54
CA VAL A 91 -5.10 -8.78 -1.36
C VAL A 91 -6.12 -9.60 -2.13
N ILE A 92 -6.06 -9.54 -3.46
CA ILE A 92 -6.96 -10.30 -4.34
C ILE A 92 -6.27 -11.57 -4.84
N ARG A 93 -7.01 -12.67 -4.81
CA ARG A 93 -6.62 -13.96 -5.40
C ARG A 93 -7.44 -14.24 -6.65
N GLY A 94 -6.86 -14.96 -7.60
CA GLY A 94 -7.54 -15.40 -8.84
C GLY A 94 -7.29 -14.50 -10.06
N ALA A 95 -6.52 -13.43 -9.91
CA ALA A 95 -6.01 -12.62 -11.01
C ALA A 95 -4.72 -13.22 -11.59
N THR A 96 -4.40 -12.93 -12.85
CA THR A 96 -3.07 -13.20 -13.41
C THR A 96 -2.08 -12.14 -12.95
N ALA A 97 -0.79 -12.47 -12.89
CA ALA A 97 0.24 -11.50 -12.52
C ALA A 97 0.23 -10.30 -13.48
N GLY A 98 0.26 -9.09 -12.92
CA GLY A 98 0.18 -7.83 -13.66
C GLY A 98 -1.23 -7.41 -14.11
N ALA A 99 -2.27 -8.24 -13.92
CA ALA A 99 -3.62 -7.86 -14.30
C ALA A 99 -4.12 -6.61 -13.55
N ASP A 100 -3.67 -6.42 -12.31
CA ASP A 100 -4.04 -5.28 -11.47
C ASP A 100 -3.55 -3.94 -12.03
N ASP A 101 -2.55 -3.93 -12.91
CA ASP A 101 -2.05 -2.71 -13.55
C ASP A 101 -3.07 -2.11 -14.51
N ASP A 102 -3.93 -2.94 -15.08
CA ASP A 102 -4.92 -2.53 -16.07
C ASP A 102 -6.27 -2.17 -15.45
N TRP A 103 -6.49 -2.43 -14.17
CA TRP A 103 -7.78 -2.17 -13.53
C TRP A 103 -8.02 -0.66 -13.37
N ARG A 104 -9.23 -0.22 -13.68
CA ARG A 104 -9.69 1.17 -13.51
C ARG A 104 -10.69 1.32 -12.38
N ALA A 105 -11.56 0.34 -12.22
CA ALA A 105 -12.57 0.31 -11.17
C ALA A 105 -12.87 -1.14 -10.81
N LEU A 106 -13.24 -1.34 -9.56
CA LEU A 106 -13.62 -2.65 -9.04
C LEU A 106 -14.67 -2.51 -7.95
N ARG A 107 -15.43 -3.59 -7.77
CA ARG A 107 -16.37 -3.77 -6.66
C ARG A 107 -15.93 -4.97 -5.85
N ILE A 108 -15.96 -4.83 -4.53
CA ILE A 108 -15.70 -5.91 -3.57
C ILE A 108 -16.89 -5.94 -2.62
N GLY A 109 -17.66 -7.03 -2.64
CA GLY A 109 -18.94 -7.06 -1.93
C GLY A 109 -19.84 -5.90 -2.38
N SER A 110 -20.31 -5.07 -1.44
CA SER A 110 -21.11 -3.88 -1.74
C SER A 110 -20.30 -2.61 -2.02
N ALA A 111 -19.01 -2.59 -1.68
CA ALA A 111 -18.16 -1.41 -1.78
C ALA A 111 -17.57 -1.24 -3.18
N ALA A 112 -17.51 0.01 -3.66
CA ALA A 112 -16.99 0.35 -4.99
C ALA A 112 -15.73 1.21 -4.88
N PHE A 113 -14.74 0.90 -5.70
CA PHE A 113 -13.42 1.52 -5.68
C PHE A 113 -12.99 1.93 -7.08
N ARG A 114 -12.30 3.06 -7.16
CA ARG A 114 -11.48 3.45 -8.32
C ARG A 114 -10.03 3.08 -8.06
N VAL A 115 -9.35 2.58 -9.08
CA VAL A 115 -7.90 2.43 -9.09
C VAL A 115 -7.28 3.77 -9.52
N SER A 116 -6.49 4.38 -8.64
CA SER A 116 -5.88 5.69 -8.90
C SER A 116 -4.55 5.56 -9.65
N ASN A 117 -3.56 4.90 -9.03
CA ASN A 117 -2.23 4.79 -9.61
C ASN A 117 -1.43 3.64 -8.99
N ALA A 118 -0.39 3.19 -9.71
CA ALA A 118 0.56 2.21 -9.20
C ALA A 118 1.33 2.74 -7.98
N CYS A 119 1.47 1.91 -6.94
CA CYS A 119 2.13 2.27 -5.70
C CYS A 119 3.65 2.19 -5.88
N LYS A 120 4.31 3.36 -5.85
CA LYS A 120 5.77 3.48 -5.86
C LYS A 120 6.35 2.93 -4.56
N ARG A 121 7.37 2.09 -4.65
CA ARG A 121 7.98 1.45 -3.49
C ARG A 121 9.28 2.13 -3.09
N CYS A 122 9.42 2.36 -1.78
CA CYS A 122 10.62 2.90 -1.14
C CYS A 122 11.33 1.81 -0.34
N LYS A 123 12.47 2.14 0.27
CA LYS A 123 13.29 1.20 1.07
C LYS A 123 12.56 0.47 2.21
N VAL A 124 11.39 0.96 2.64
CA VAL A 124 10.61 0.29 3.70
C VAL A 124 10.26 -1.16 3.33
N VAL A 125 10.09 -1.47 2.04
CA VAL A 125 9.80 -2.85 1.60
C VAL A 125 11.00 -3.79 1.72
N THR A 126 12.20 -3.28 2.03
CA THR A 126 13.40 -4.09 2.28
C THR A 126 13.60 -4.39 3.77
N ILE A 127 12.68 -3.97 4.64
CA ILE A 127 12.71 -4.28 6.08
C ILE A 127 12.09 -5.65 6.31
N ASP A 128 12.80 -6.52 7.03
CA ASP A 128 12.22 -7.72 7.62
C ASP A 128 11.30 -7.34 8.78
N GLN A 129 10.02 -7.67 8.69
CA GLN A 129 9.03 -7.25 9.70
C GLN A 129 9.19 -7.99 11.04
N SER A 130 9.89 -9.13 11.06
CA SER A 130 10.13 -9.90 12.29
C SER A 130 11.32 -9.37 13.09
N THR A 131 12.35 -8.84 12.41
CA THR A 131 13.56 -8.33 13.06
C THR A 131 13.63 -6.81 13.12
N GLY A 132 12.89 -6.11 12.25
CA GLY A 132 12.97 -4.65 12.08
C GLY A 132 14.21 -4.19 11.30
N GLU A 133 14.99 -5.11 10.73
CA GLU A 133 16.25 -4.80 10.05
C GLU A 133 16.11 -4.72 8.52
N PHE A 134 16.95 -3.90 7.88
CA PHE A 134 17.05 -3.86 6.42
C PHE A 134 17.77 -5.10 5.89
N THR A 135 17.18 -5.79 4.92
CA THR A 135 17.75 -6.98 4.28
C THR A 135 18.49 -6.66 2.98
N GLY A 136 19.09 -5.48 2.88
CA GLY A 136 19.77 -4.99 1.67
C GLY A 136 18.81 -4.35 0.66
N ASN A 137 19.05 -4.61 -0.63
CA ASN A 137 18.35 -3.95 -1.75
C ASN A 137 17.16 -4.75 -2.31
N GLU A 138 16.91 -5.96 -1.82
CA GLU A 138 15.73 -6.75 -2.22
C GLU A 138 14.51 -6.38 -1.37
N PRO A 139 13.30 -6.33 -1.95
CA PRO A 139 12.94 -6.71 -3.33
C PRO A 139 13.10 -5.61 -4.40
N LEU A 140 13.59 -4.41 -4.04
CA LEU A 140 13.62 -3.27 -4.96
C LEU A 140 14.50 -3.52 -6.18
N ARG A 141 15.66 -4.17 -6.02
CA ARG A 141 16.54 -4.54 -7.13
C ARG A 141 15.83 -5.46 -8.11
N THR A 142 15.14 -6.50 -7.63
CA THR A 142 14.38 -7.40 -8.50
C THR A 142 13.22 -6.68 -9.18
N LEU A 143 12.45 -5.86 -8.45
CA LEU A 143 11.36 -5.06 -9.02
C LEU A 143 11.86 -4.11 -10.13
N ALA A 144 13.06 -3.52 -9.98
CA ALA A 144 13.62 -2.63 -11.00
C ALA A 144 13.84 -3.31 -12.37
N THR A 145 13.91 -4.65 -12.42
CA THR A 145 14.11 -5.37 -13.68
C THR A 145 12.85 -5.46 -14.55
N TYR A 146 11.65 -5.26 -13.99
CA TYR A 146 10.38 -5.48 -14.70
C TYR A 146 9.22 -4.58 -14.28
N ARG A 147 9.36 -3.80 -13.20
CA ARG A 147 8.37 -2.85 -12.66
C ARG A 147 8.93 -1.43 -12.57
N ALA A 148 9.96 -1.11 -13.34
CA ALA A 148 10.53 0.23 -13.36
C ALA A 148 9.57 1.21 -14.04
N GLU A 149 9.35 2.35 -13.38
CA GLU A 149 8.59 3.49 -13.88
C GLU A 149 9.42 4.76 -13.65
N GLY A 150 10.19 5.14 -14.66
CA GLY A 150 11.20 6.20 -14.53
C GLY A 150 12.24 5.86 -13.45
N PRO A 151 12.50 6.74 -12.46
CA PRO A 151 13.46 6.47 -11.39
C PRO A 151 12.89 5.64 -10.23
N SER A 152 11.63 5.17 -10.34
CA SER A 152 10.93 4.44 -9.28
C SER A 152 10.59 3.03 -9.71
N VAL A 153 10.25 2.17 -8.75
CA VAL A 153 9.67 0.86 -9.01
C VAL A 153 8.28 0.78 -8.39
N THR A 154 7.39 0.01 -8.99
CA THR A 154 6.00 -0.12 -8.54
C THR A 154 5.63 -1.54 -8.13
N PHE A 155 4.70 -1.66 -7.19
CA PHE A 155 4.08 -2.93 -6.82
C PHE A 155 2.72 -2.66 -6.17
N GLY A 156 1.63 -3.22 -6.67
CA GLY A 156 0.28 -2.93 -6.18
C GLY A 156 -0.24 -1.56 -6.58
N GLN A 157 -1.51 -1.32 -6.28
CA GLN A 157 -2.31 -0.21 -6.80
C GLN A 157 -3.00 0.56 -5.65
N HIS A 158 -2.97 1.89 -5.72
CA HIS A 158 -3.76 2.71 -4.80
C HIS A 158 -5.23 2.68 -5.16
N LEU A 159 -6.08 2.51 -4.15
CA LEU A 159 -7.53 2.56 -4.28
C LEU A 159 -8.12 3.80 -3.63
N LEU A 160 -9.10 4.38 -4.30
CA LEU A 160 -9.98 5.41 -3.77
C LEU A 160 -11.38 4.84 -3.63
N THR A 161 -12.02 5.07 -2.48
CA THR A 161 -13.41 4.67 -2.25
C THR A 161 -14.36 5.58 -3.01
N GLU A 162 -15.24 4.98 -3.80
CA GLU A 162 -16.35 5.67 -4.50
C GLU A 162 -17.67 5.47 -3.76
N SER A 163 -17.90 4.26 -3.25
CA SER A 163 -19.02 3.94 -2.37
C SER A 163 -18.51 3.07 -1.23
N GLY A 164 -18.72 3.51 0.00
CA GLY A 164 -18.39 2.75 1.19
C GLY A 164 -19.23 1.48 1.34
N GLY A 165 -18.83 0.64 2.29
CA GLY A 165 -19.49 -0.61 2.62
C GLY A 165 -18.56 -1.51 3.42
N THR A 166 -19.09 -2.61 3.94
CA THR A 166 -18.28 -3.65 4.57
C THR A 166 -17.75 -4.57 3.49
N ILE A 167 -16.45 -4.85 3.55
CA ILE A 167 -15.80 -5.91 2.77
C ILE A 167 -15.29 -6.98 3.72
N SER A 168 -15.33 -8.23 3.27
CA SER A 168 -14.91 -9.40 4.05
C SER A 168 -14.00 -10.31 3.23
N ILE A 169 -13.18 -11.10 3.92
CA ILE A 169 -12.42 -12.17 3.28
C ILE A 169 -13.41 -13.15 2.63
N GLY A 170 -13.19 -13.45 1.36
CA GLY A 170 -14.06 -14.33 0.57
C GLY A 170 -15.07 -13.59 -0.30
N ASP A 171 -15.22 -12.27 -0.16
CA ASP A 171 -16.08 -11.49 -1.05
C ASP A 171 -15.64 -11.61 -2.51
N THR A 172 -16.62 -11.69 -3.39
CA THR A 172 -16.38 -11.68 -4.84
C THR A 172 -15.90 -10.31 -5.28
N VAL A 173 -14.89 -10.31 -6.14
CA VAL A 173 -14.35 -9.11 -6.76
C VAL A 173 -14.83 -9.05 -8.21
N THR A 174 -15.45 -7.95 -8.59
CA THR A 174 -15.86 -7.69 -9.98
C THR A 174 -15.08 -6.51 -10.53
N ILE A 175 -14.35 -6.70 -11.62
CA ILE A 175 -13.65 -5.63 -12.32
C ILE A 175 -14.65 -4.88 -13.21
N GLN A 176 -14.76 -3.57 -13.02
CA GLN A 176 -15.77 -2.72 -13.68
C GLN A 176 -15.17 -1.80 -14.76
N GLY A 177 -13.87 -1.92 -15.05
CA GLY A 177 -13.23 -1.24 -16.16
C GLY A 177 -11.73 -1.56 -16.25
N THR A 178 -11.20 -1.60 -17.48
CA THR A 178 -9.79 -1.82 -17.79
C THR A 178 -9.24 -0.74 -18.71
N THR A 179 -7.93 -0.47 -18.62
CA THR A 179 -7.15 0.39 -19.55
C THR A 179 -7.13 -0.14 -20.97
N ARG A 180 -7.09 -1.47 -21.12
CA ARG A 180 -7.14 -2.16 -22.41
C ARG A 180 -8.60 -2.38 -22.78
N THR A 181 -9.04 -1.71 -23.84
CA THR A 181 -10.22 -2.12 -24.60
C THR A 181 -9.93 -3.50 -25.21
N PRO A 182 -10.88 -4.45 -25.24
CA PRO A 182 -10.71 -5.73 -25.93
C PRO A 182 -10.35 -5.55 -27.41
#